data_AF-A0A6L4YDI9-F1
#
_entry.id   AF-A0A6L4YDI9-F1
#
_cell.length_a   1.000
_cell.length_b   1.000
_cell.length_c   1.000
_cell.angle_alpha   90.00
_cell.angle_beta   90.00
_cell.angle_gamma   90.00
#
_symmetry.space_group_name_H-M   'P 1'
#
loop_
_entity.id
_entity.type
_entity.pdbx_description
1 polymer ?
#
loop_
_entity_poly.entity_id
_entity_poly.type
_entity_poly.pdbx_seq_one_letter_code
_entity_poly.pdbx_strand_id
1 'polypeptide(L)'
;MVDAGTDTVTDYVDGADTLTVSAGATAVISGSGTLSVSAASNGGTIQLNGGVGADTLTGSAGVDTLTGGAGNDTLTGGTGNDAFMVDAGTDTVTDYVDGADTLTVSAGATAILSGGGMLSVSAASNSGTIQLNGSGSGDNLTGSAGVDTLTGGGDNDSLTGGAGNDAFMVDSGTDWVADYIDGSDTLTVSAGATAIISGSGTP
;
A
#
# COMPACT_ATOMS: atom_id res chain seq x y z
N MET A 1 -28.59 -3.22 -2.05
CA MET A 1 -28.00 -3.23 -3.41
C MET A 1 -28.06 -1.83 -3.93
N VAL A 2 -26.89 -1.31 -4.29
CA VAL A 2 -26.72 -0.05 -5.01
C VAL A 2 -27.04 -0.31 -6.49
N ASP A 3 -27.74 0.58 -7.19
CA ASP A 3 -28.07 0.51 -8.62
C ASP A 3 -27.08 1.36 -9.45
N ALA A 4 -27.18 1.29 -10.78
CA ALA A 4 -26.40 2.10 -11.70
C ALA A 4 -26.70 3.61 -11.51
N GLY A 5 -25.67 4.41 -11.26
CA GLY A 5 -25.77 5.86 -11.00
C GLY A 5 -25.01 6.28 -9.75
N THR A 6 -25.03 7.57 -9.40
CA THR A 6 -24.41 8.07 -8.16
C THR A 6 -25.32 7.75 -6.97
N ASP A 7 -25.14 6.58 -6.36
CA ASP A 7 -25.88 6.17 -5.19
C ASP A 7 -25.03 6.33 -3.92
N THR A 8 -25.33 7.33 -3.11
CA THR A 8 -24.70 7.50 -1.79
C THR A 8 -25.32 6.50 -0.80
N VAL A 9 -24.56 5.50 -0.37
CA VAL A 9 -24.94 4.63 0.75
C VAL A 9 -24.28 5.15 2.02
N THR A 10 -25.01 5.97 2.76
CA THR A 10 -24.61 6.34 4.12
C THR A 10 -25.12 5.27 5.08
N ASP A 11 -24.26 4.33 5.45
CA ASP A 11 -24.54 3.45 6.59
C ASP A 11 -24.16 4.14 7.90
N TYR A 12 -25.01 4.00 8.91
CA TYR A 12 -24.88 4.68 10.21
C TYR A 12 -25.15 3.67 11.33
N VAL A 13 -24.45 2.52 11.36
CA VAL A 13 -24.61 1.58 12.48
C VAL A 13 -23.30 0.87 12.86
N ASP A 14 -23.19 0.61 14.17
CA ASP A 14 -22.18 -0.18 14.88
C ASP A 14 -22.23 -1.67 14.46
N GLY A 15 -21.13 -2.19 13.90
CA GLY A 15 -21.02 -3.59 13.51
C GLY A 15 -19.98 -3.85 12.43
N ALA A 16 -19.98 -5.10 11.93
CA ALA A 16 -19.31 -5.52 10.70
C ALA A 16 -20.35 -5.63 9.59
N ASP A 17 -20.40 -4.65 8.69
CA ASP A 17 -21.39 -4.59 7.60
C ASP A 17 -20.80 -5.02 6.26
N THR A 18 -21.62 -5.66 5.41
CA THR A 18 -21.25 -6.02 4.03
C THR A 18 -22.09 -5.25 3.04
N LEU A 19 -21.47 -4.36 2.25
CA LEU A 19 -22.14 -3.63 1.18
C LEU A 19 -21.71 -4.13 -0.21
N THR A 20 -22.68 -4.42 -1.07
CA THR A 20 -22.45 -4.68 -2.49
C THR A 20 -22.85 -3.50 -3.36
N VAL A 21 -21.88 -3.00 -4.13
CA VAL A 21 -22.00 -1.85 -5.04
C VAL A 21 -22.10 -2.36 -6.48
N SER A 22 -23.03 -1.82 -7.30
CA SER A 22 -23.10 -2.17 -8.73
C SER A 22 -22.22 -1.25 -9.57
N ALA A 23 -21.89 -1.69 -10.80
CA ALA A 23 -20.92 -0.96 -11.63
C ALA A 23 -21.36 0.44 -12.02
N GLY A 24 -20.39 1.37 -12.02
CA GLY A 24 -20.62 2.78 -12.30
C GLY A 24 -21.24 3.55 -11.12
N ALA A 25 -21.33 2.92 -9.94
CA ALA A 25 -21.79 3.58 -8.73
C ALA A 25 -20.65 4.21 -7.93
N THR A 26 -20.97 5.33 -7.30
CA THR A 26 -20.08 6.03 -6.34
C THR A 26 -20.59 5.73 -4.94
N ALA A 27 -19.90 4.87 -4.20
CA ALA A 27 -20.28 4.52 -2.84
C ALA A 27 -19.41 5.30 -1.83
N VAL A 28 -19.95 6.40 -1.31
CA VAL A 28 -19.37 7.10 -0.17
C VAL A 28 -19.99 6.50 1.09
N ILE A 29 -19.20 5.74 1.84
CA ILE A 29 -19.65 5.10 3.07
C ILE A 29 -18.96 5.83 4.22
N SER A 30 -19.68 6.03 5.32
CA SER A 30 -19.20 6.85 6.44
C SER A 30 -19.72 6.23 7.73
N GLY A 31 -19.05 5.17 8.17
CA GLY A 31 -19.34 4.45 9.41
C GLY A 31 -18.39 4.84 10.56
N SER A 32 -18.62 4.29 11.75
CA SER A 32 -17.73 4.40 12.91
C SER A 32 -17.30 3.02 13.45
N GLY A 33 -17.32 2.01 12.59
CA GLY A 33 -17.12 0.59 12.88
C GLY A 33 -16.30 -0.09 11.78
N THR A 34 -16.25 -1.43 11.75
CA THR A 34 -15.55 -2.15 10.68
C THR A 34 -16.47 -2.35 9.50
N LEU A 35 -16.11 -1.85 8.33
CA LEU A 35 -16.88 -2.00 7.11
C LEU A 35 -16.20 -2.99 6.16
N SER A 36 -16.96 -3.92 5.56
CA SER A 36 -16.49 -4.71 4.42
C SER A 36 -17.29 -4.34 3.17
N VAL A 37 -16.62 -3.74 2.19
CA VAL A 37 -17.26 -3.37 0.92
C VAL A 37 -16.71 -4.25 -0.18
N SER A 38 -17.59 -4.84 -0.98
CA SER A 38 -17.21 -5.56 -2.18
C SER A 38 -18.03 -5.06 -3.36
N ALA A 39 -17.35 -4.54 -4.37
CA ALA A 39 -18.00 -4.14 -5.60
C ALA A 39 -18.30 -5.33 -6.53
N ALA A 40 -19.48 -5.31 -7.18
CA ALA A 40 -19.88 -6.33 -8.13
C ALA A 40 -19.26 -6.12 -9.53
N SER A 41 -18.90 -7.25 -10.13
CA SER A 41 -18.01 -7.56 -11.27
C SER A 41 -18.17 -6.87 -12.64
N ASN A 42 -18.73 -5.67 -12.78
CA ASN A 42 -19.05 -5.12 -14.10
C ASN A 42 -18.17 -3.94 -14.54
N GLY A 43 -16.84 -4.06 -14.44
CA GLY A 43 -15.84 -3.25 -15.19
C GLY A 43 -16.01 -1.72 -15.21
N GLY A 44 -16.79 -1.16 -14.30
CA GLY A 44 -17.08 0.26 -14.20
C GLY A 44 -16.29 0.86 -13.05
N THR A 45 -16.02 2.16 -13.13
CA THR A 45 -15.36 2.91 -12.05
C THR A 45 -16.23 2.98 -10.81
N ILE A 46 -15.64 2.65 -9.67
CA ILE A 46 -16.23 2.71 -8.35
C ILE A 46 -15.35 3.55 -7.45
N GLN A 47 -15.99 4.39 -6.63
CA GLN A 47 -15.33 5.13 -5.57
C GLN A 47 -15.78 4.54 -4.24
N LEU A 48 -14.83 4.11 -3.41
CA LEU A 48 -15.03 3.56 -2.08
C LEU A 48 -14.35 4.47 -1.05
N ASN A 49 -15.06 4.78 0.03
CA ASN A 49 -14.54 5.48 1.20
C ASN A 49 -14.94 4.70 2.45
N GLY A 50 -13.99 4.28 3.27
CA GLY A 50 -14.24 3.51 4.50
C GLY A 50 -14.78 4.38 5.64
N GLY A 51 -14.17 5.55 5.83
CA GLY A 51 -14.64 6.56 6.78
C GLY A 51 -13.87 6.49 8.08
N VAL A 52 -14.49 6.09 9.18
CA VAL A 52 -13.79 5.90 10.47
C VAL A 52 -13.95 4.45 10.89
N GLY A 53 -12.85 3.81 11.27
CA GLY A 53 -12.87 2.41 11.66
C GLY A 53 -11.71 1.66 11.04
N ALA A 54 -11.65 0.34 11.28
CA ALA A 54 -10.75 -0.53 10.53
C ALA A 54 -11.59 -1.22 9.47
N ASP A 55 -11.45 -0.79 8.23
CA ASP A 55 -12.29 -1.15 7.09
C ASP A 55 -11.57 -2.09 6.12
N THR A 56 -12.34 -2.81 5.32
CA THR A 56 -11.88 -3.65 4.22
C THR A 56 -12.61 -3.23 2.96
N LEU A 57 -11.90 -2.60 2.04
CA LEU A 57 -12.43 -2.08 0.79
C LEU A 57 -11.92 -2.95 -0.37
N THR A 58 -12.83 -3.66 -1.03
CA THR A 58 -12.54 -4.42 -2.25
C THR A 58 -13.27 -3.79 -3.44
N GLY A 59 -12.49 -3.27 -4.37
CA GLY A 59 -12.92 -2.79 -5.67
C GLY A 59 -13.35 -3.93 -6.61
N SER A 60 -13.42 -3.63 -7.89
CA SER A 60 -13.98 -4.46 -8.94
C SER A 60 -12.95 -4.77 -10.02
N ALA A 61 -13.40 -5.04 -11.24
CA ALA A 61 -12.51 -5.19 -12.39
C ALA A 61 -12.33 -3.86 -13.18
N GLY A 62 -12.80 -2.75 -12.59
CA GLY A 62 -12.90 -1.44 -13.22
C GLY A 62 -11.68 -0.56 -12.97
N VAL A 63 -11.87 0.75 -13.07
CA VAL A 63 -10.86 1.75 -12.66
C VAL A 63 -11.41 2.35 -11.38
N ASP A 64 -10.95 1.86 -10.25
CA ASP A 64 -11.56 2.13 -8.95
C ASP A 64 -10.73 3.12 -8.13
N THR A 65 -11.37 3.81 -7.19
CA THR A 65 -10.70 4.72 -6.24
C THR A 65 -11.08 4.30 -4.83
N LEU A 66 -10.08 3.96 -4.03
CA LEU A 66 -10.24 3.45 -2.67
C LEU A 66 -9.59 4.44 -1.70
N THR A 67 -10.36 4.98 -0.77
CA THR A 67 -9.88 5.80 0.35
C THR A 67 -10.19 5.09 1.66
N GLY A 68 -9.17 4.72 2.42
CA GLY A 68 -9.34 4.05 3.72
C GLY A 68 -10.13 4.94 4.70
N GLY A 69 -9.62 6.14 4.93
CA GLY A 69 -10.13 7.03 5.96
C GLY A 69 -9.34 6.88 7.25
N ALA A 70 -9.99 7.14 8.38
CA ALA A 70 -9.36 7.06 9.69
C ALA A 70 -9.42 5.66 10.28
N GLY A 71 -8.27 5.03 10.42
CA GLY A 71 -8.08 3.78 11.14
C GLY A 71 -7.04 2.94 10.42
N ASN A 72 -7.11 1.62 10.55
CA ASN A 72 -6.15 0.74 9.87
C ASN A 72 -6.93 -0.12 8.89
N ASP A 73 -6.88 0.26 7.63
CA ASP A 73 -7.75 -0.30 6.60
C ASP A 73 -7.02 -1.34 5.74
N THR A 74 -7.79 -2.13 5.00
CA THR A 74 -7.29 -3.05 3.99
C THR A 74 -7.91 -2.70 2.65
N LEU A 75 -7.07 -2.37 1.67
CA LEU A 75 -7.47 -1.91 0.36
C LEU A 75 -7.07 -2.94 -0.71
N THR A 76 -8.04 -3.37 -1.50
CA THR A 76 -7.87 -4.28 -2.65
C THR A 76 -8.56 -3.65 -3.85
N GLY A 77 -7.80 -3.19 -4.85
CA GLY A 77 -8.35 -2.53 -6.04
C GLY A 77 -9.12 -3.48 -6.94
N GLY A 78 -8.59 -4.70 -7.09
CA GLY A 78 -9.04 -5.70 -8.03
C GLY A 78 -8.21 -5.67 -9.30
N THR A 79 -8.83 -5.91 -10.44
CA THR A 79 -8.12 -5.78 -11.73
C THR A 79 -8.44 -4.43 -12.32
N GLY A 80 -7.48 -3.77 -12.93
CA GLY A 80 -7.73 -2.47 -13.53
C GLY A 80 -6.54 -1.56 -13.31
N ASN A 81 -6.79 -0.27 -13.47
CA ASN A 81 -5.85 0.77 -13.08
C ASN A 81 -6.50 1.53 -11.94
N ASP A 82 -6.15 1.17 -10.71
CA ASP A 82 -6.84 1.64 -9.52
C ASP A 82 -6.07 2.78 -8.83
N ALA A 83 -6.78 3.52 -8.00
CA ALA A 83 -6.23 4.60 -7.19
C ALA A 83 -6.42 4.30 -5.70
N PHE A 84 -5.31 4.09 -5.01
CA PHE A 84 -5.26 3.87 -3.57
C PHE A 84 -4.88 5.18 -2.86
N MET A 85 -5.73 5.60 -1.93
CA MET A 85 -5.52 6.76 -1.07
C MET A 85 -5.44 6.30 0.38
N VAL A 86 -4.23 6.34 0.93
CA VAL A 86 -3.93 6.10 2.34
C VAL A 86 -3.81 7.46 3.02
N ASP A 87 -4.91 7.95 3.59
CA ASP A 87 -5.05 9.32 4.08
C ASP A 87 -4.86 9.48 5.59
N ALA A 88 -5.07 8.41 6.37
CA ALA A 88 -4.72 8.37 7.79
C ALA A 88 -4.36 6.94 8.24
N GLY A 89 -3.84 6.82 9.47
CA GLY A 89 -3.57 5.54 10.12
C GLY A 89 -2.58 4.65 9.37
N THR A 90 -2.75 3.33 9.46
CA THR A 90 -1.84 2.34 8.87
C THR A 90 -2.62 1.34 8.05
N ASP A 91 -2.62 1.56 6.74
CA ASP A 91 -3.41 0.81 5.78
C ASP A 91 -2.57 -0.24 5.07
N THR A 92 -3.19 -1.38 4.77
CA THR A 92 -2.59 -2.44 3.96
C THR A 92 -3.14 -2.38 2.55
N VAL A 93 -2.27 -2.25 1.55
CA VAL A 93 -2.64 -2.31 0.12
C VAL A 93 -2.19 -3.66 -0.44
N THR A 94 -3.12 -4.41 -1.02
CA THR A 94 -2.96 -5.87 -1.22
C THR A 94 -2.63 -6.30 -2.65
N ASP A 95 -2.91 -5.47 -3.64
CA ASP A 95 -2.81 -5.82 -5.06
C ASP A 95 -2.31 -4.68 -5.94
N TYR A 96 -1.61 -3.70 -5.34
CA TYR A 96 -0.98 -2.60 -6.07
C TYR A 96 0.05 -3.09 -7.10
N VAL A 97 -0.04 -2.54 -8.31
CA VAL A 97 0.90 -2.76 -9.41
C VAL A 97 1.47 -1.43 -9.90
N ASP A 98 2.78 -1.24 -9.74
CA ASP A 98 3.48 -0.03 -10.18
C ASP A 98 3.28 0.25 -11.69
N GLY A 99 2.94 1.50 -12.02
CA GLY A 99 2.65 1.94 -13.38
C GLY A 99 1.27 1.56 -13.93
N ALA A 100 0.55 0.62 -13.32
CA ALA A 100 -0.88 0.38 -13.61
C ALA A 100 -1.76 1.15 -12.62
N ASP A 101 -1.44 1.04 -11.34
CA ASP A 101 -2.14 1.68 -10.24
C ASP A 101 -1.42 2.94 -9.77
N THR A 102 -2.16 3.76 -9.05
CA THR A 102 -1.64 4.93 -8.35
C THR A 102 -1.78 4.76 -6.85
N LEU A 103 -0.72 5.09 -6.11
CA LEU A 103 -0.70 5.10 -4.66
C LEU A 103 -0.39 6.50 -4.17
N THR A 104 -1.26 7.04 -3.33
CA THR A 104 -1.03 8.31 -2.62
C THR A 104 -1.07 8.05 -1.13
N VAL A 105 0.00 8.46 -0.43
CA VAL A 105 0.12 8.33 1.02
C VAL A 105 0.24 9.72 1.63
N SER A 106 -0.72 10.08 2.48
CA SER A 106 -0.80 11.40 3.10
C SER A 106 0.13 11.53 4.30
N ALA A 107 0.44 12.76 4.67
CA ALA A 107 1.30 13.04 5.82
C ALA A 107 0.72 12.45 7.12
N GLY A 108 1.54 11.67 7.82
CA GLY A 108 1.16 10.99 9.06
C GLY A 108 0.43 9.66 8.88
N ALA A 109 0.18 9.23 7.64
CA ALA A 109 -0.34 7.91 7.31
C ALA A 109 0.79 6.95 6.90
N THR A 110 0.54 5.65 7.02
CA THR A 110 1.46 4.59 6.61
C THR A 110 0.75 3.62 5.66
N ALA A 111 1.32 3.37 4.49
CA ALA A 111 0.89 2.27 3.62
C ALA A 111 1.80 1.06 3.80
N ILE A 112 1.23 -0.13 3.96
CA ILE A 112 1.94 -1.41 4.01
C ILE A 112 1.64 -2.18 2.74
N LEU A 113 2.68 -2.58 2.02
CA LEU A 113 2.59 -3.48 0.88
C LEU A 113 3.48 -4.69 1.15
N SER A 114 3.01 -5.88 0.79
CA SER A 114 3.77 -7.11 0.99
C SER A 114 3.61 -8.03 -0.20
N GLY A 115 4.71 -8.60 -0.68
CA GLY A 115 4.72 -9.40 -1.91
C GLY A 115 6.06 -10.08 -2.13
N GLY A 116 6.10 -11.02 -3.07
CA GLY A 116 7.33 -11.70 -3.49
C GLY A 116 7.67 -11.44 -4.95
N GLY A 117 8.91 -11.72 -5.32
CA GLY A 117 9.49 -11.42 -6.62
C GLY A 117 9.81 -9.94 -6.78
N MET A 118 8.90 -9.17 -7.37
CA MET A 118 9.09 -7.74 -7.62
C MET A 118 7.99 -6.97 -6.91
N LEU A 119 8.39 -6.07 -6.01
CA LEU A 119 7.50 -5.15 -5.32
C LEU A 119 8.06 -3.73 -5.47
N SER A 120 7.41 -2.93 -6.30
CA SER A 120 7.82 -1.55 -6.58
C SER A 120 6.69 -0.59 -6.25
N VAL A 121 7.01 0.57 -5.72
CA VAL A 121 6.12 1.74 -5.53
C VAL A 121 6.79 3.02 -6.04
N SER A 122 7.68 2.88 -7.04
CA SER A 122 8.55 3.97 -7.51
C SER A 122 7.79 5.21 -7.99
N ALA A 123 6.54 5.05 -8.44
CA ALA A 123 5.68 6.13 -8.90
C ALA A 123 4.71 6.67 -7.82
N ALA A 124 4.77 6.18 -6.57
CA ALA A 124 3.87 6.60 -5.51
C ALA A 124 4.08 8.07 -5.12
N SER A 125 2.98 8.76 -4.81
CA SER A 125 2.99 10.09 -4.22
C SER A 125 2.99 9.96 -2.70
N ASN A 126 4.19 9.91 -2.10
CA ASN A 126 4.36 9.65 -0.67
C ASN A 126 4.74 10.92 0.11
N SER A 127 3.84 11.38 0.98
CA SER A 127 4.10 12.41 2.00
C SER A 127 4.07 11.84 3.43
N GLY A 128 3.79 10.54 3.57
CA GLY A 128 3.72 9.80 4.83
C GLY A 128 4.87 8.81 4.92
N THR A 129 4.54 7.54 5.15
CA THR A 129 5.51 6.44 5.14
C THR A 129 4.98 5.27 4.31
N ILE A 130 5.84 4.65 3.52
CA ILE A 130 5.52 3.36 2.87
C ILE A 130 6.39 2.28 3.49
N GLN A 131 5.79 1.15 3.85
CA GLN A 131 6.47 -0.05 4.27
C GLN A 131 6.33 -1.12 3.21
N LEU A 132 7.46 -1.57 2.67
CA LEU A 132 7.55 -2.70 1.75
C LEU A 132 8.13 -3.90 2.49
N ASN A 133 7.38 -5.00 2.51
CA ASN A 133 7.87 -6.27 3.04
C ASN A 133 7.96 -7.30 1.92
N GLY A 134 9.13 -7.87 1.75
CA GLY A 134 9.33 -9.04 0.90
C GLY A 134 8.75 -10.30 1.55
N SER A 135 9.08 -11.40 0.95
CA SER A 135 8.59 -12.74 1.19
C SER A 135 9.68 -13.60 1.82
N GLY A 136 9.56 -14.93 1.72
CA GLY A 136 10.58 -15.87 2.18
C GLY A 136 11.57 -16.27 1.08
N SER A 137 11.64 -15.53 -0.02
CA SER A 137 12.42 -15.84 -1.22
C SER A 137 13.10 -14.57 -1.70
N GLY A 138 14.14 -14.69 -2.54
CA GLY A 138 14.86 -13.50 -3.01
C GLY A 138 13.97 -12.54 -3.81
N ASP A 139 13.86 -11.32 -3.32
CA ASP A 139 12.95 -10.28 -3.77
C ASP A 139 13.67 -9.03 -4.26
N ASN A 140 12.98 -8.24 -5.08
CA ASN A 140 13.42 -6.93 -5.53
C ASN A 140 12.41 -5.87 -5.10
N LEU A 141 12.79 -5.09 -4.09
CA LEU A 141 11.99 -4.07 -3.46
C LEU A 141 12.47 -2.69 -3.93
N THR A 142 11.55 -1.88 -4.45
CA THR A 142 11.84 -0.50 -4.86
C THR A 142 10.84 0.45 -4.20
N GLY A 143 11.34 1.30 -3.30
CA GLY A 143 10.61 2.37 -2.65
C GLY A 143 10.31 3.55 -3.58
N SER A 144 9.75 4.60 -3.00
CA SER A 144 9.27 5.78 -3.70
C SER A 144 10.20 6.98 -3.50
N ALA A 145 9.73 8.19 -3.82
CA ALA A 145 10.27 9.38 -3.19
C ALA A 145 9.51 9.63 -1.89
N GLY A 146 10.19 9.84 -0.76
CA GLY A 146 9.54 10.03 0.54
C GLY A 146 10.29 9.33 1.66
N VAL A 147 9.54 8.80 2.63
CA VAL A 147 10.12 7.92 3.66
C VAL A 147 9.61 6.52 3.37
N ASP A 148 10.52 5.63 3.02
CA ASP A 148 10.23 4.23 2.76
C ASP A 148 10.94 3.33 3.80
N THR A 149 10.29 2.24 4.21
CA THR A 149 10.88 1.19 5.03
C THR A 149 10.85 -0.12 4.25
N LEU A 150 12.02 -0.69 3.98
CA LEU A 150 12.18 -1.87 3.16
C LEU A 150 12.70 -3.03 4.00
N THR A 151 11.96 -4.14 4.02
CA THR A 151 12.38 -5.40 4.65
C THR A 151 12.42 -6.48 3.58
N GLY A 152 13.60 -7.03 3.31
CA GLY A 152 13.77 -8.08 2.30
C GLY A 152 13.07 -9.38 2.67
N GLY A 153 13.23 -9.81 3.93
CA GLY A 153 12.65 -11.05 4.41
C GLY A 153 13.64 -12.22 4.29
N GLY A 154 13.18 -13.31 3.68
CA GLY A 154 13.96 -14.53 3.50
C GLY A 154 14.87 -14.49 2.28
N ASP A 155 15.95 -15.26 2.31
CA ASP A 155 16.91 -15.38 1.20
C ASP A 155 17.66 -14.06 0.90
N ASN A 156 18.05 -13.82 -0.35
CA ASN A 156 18.93 -12.72 -0.74
C ASN A 156 18.13 -11.71 -1.56
N ASP A 157 18.00 -10.50 -1.03
CA ASP A 157 17.12 -9.48 -1.61
C ASP A 157 17.89 -8.34 -2.27
N SER A 158 17.19 -7.54 -3.08
CA SER A 158 17.67 -6.30 -3.66
C SER A 158 16.75 -5.17 -3.20
N LEU A 159 17.28 -4.24 -2.42
CA LEU A 159 16.53 -3.15 -1.80
C LEU A 159 16.98 -1.80 -2.37
N THR A 160 16.06 -1.05 -2.96
CA THR A 160 16.29 0.31 -3.46
C THR A 160 15.30 1.25 -2.77
N GLY A 161 15.79 2.20 -1.97
CA GLY A 161 14.94 3.09 -1.18
C GLY A 161 14.25 4.14 -2.04
N GLY A 162 14.98 4.68 -3.02
CA GLY A 162 14.54 5.81 -3.81
C GLY A 162 15.09 7.12 -3.26
N ALA A 163 14.26 8.17 -3.27
CA ALA A 163 14.70 9.49 -2.84
C ALA A 163 14.10 9.82 -1.48
N GLY A 164 14.93 10.09 -0.48
CA GLY A 164 14.46 10.56 0.81
C GLY A 164 15.29 9.98 1.94
N ASN A 165 14.63 9.74 3.08
CA ASN A 165 15.29 9.19 4.26
C ASN A 165 14.70 7.82 4.52
N ASP A 166 15.34 6.80 3.97
CA ASP A 166 14.78 5.46 3.91
C ASP A 166 15.36 4.55 5.00
N ALA A 167 14.61 3.54 5.39
CA ALA A 167 15.01 2.55 6.37
C ALA A 167 15.12 1.17 5.72
N PHE A 168 16.34 0.63 5.65
CA PHE A 168 16.62 -0.69 5.15
C PHE A 168 16.78 -1.67 6.33
N MET A 169 15.94 -2.70 6.36
CA MET A 169 16.04 -3.81 7.30
C MET A 169 16.51 -5.06 6.57
N VAL A 170 17.78 -5.42 6.80
CA VAL A 170 18.41 -6.65 6.31
C VAL A 170 18.29 -7.69 7.41
N ASP A 171 17.24 -8.51 7.33
CA ASP A 171 16.81 -9.41 8.40
C ASP A 171 17.29 -10.86 8.24
N SER A 172 17.51 -11.32 7.01
CA SER A 172 18.14 -12.61 6.74
C SER A 172 19.06 -12.56 5.49
N GLY A 173 19.64 -13.71 5.15
CA GLY A 173 20.48 -13.89 3.95
C GLY A 173 21.53 -12.81 3.68
N THR A 174 21.75 -12.54 2.39
CA THR A 174 22.69 -11.55 1.88
C THR A 174 21.97 -10.60 0.95
N ASP A 175 21.66 -9.41 1.46
CA ASP A 175 20.86 -8.42 0.75
C ASP A 175 21.73 -7.36 0.11
N TRP A 176 21.35 -6.94 -1.08
CA TRP A 176 21.95 -5.83 -1.78
C TRP A 176 21.13 -4.56 -1.54
N VAL A 177 21.71 -3.60 -0.83
CA VAL A 177 21.15 -2.26 -0.64
C VAL A 177 21.74 -1.33 -1.72
N ALA A 178 20.88 -0.89 -2.63
CA ALA A 178 21.29 -0.29 -3.91
C ALA A 178 21.76 1.17 -3.78
N ASP A 179 21.14 1.95 -2.91
CA ASP A 179 21.20 3.41 -2.91
C ASP A 179 21.30 4.04 -1.52
N TYR A 180 21.82 3.30 -0.53
CA TYR A 180 22.03 3.83 0.83
C TYR A 180 22.94 5.07 0.88
N ILE A 181 22.46 6.12 1.55
CA ILE A 181 23.16 7.38 1.82
C ILE A 181 23.28 7.59 3.33
N ASP A 182 24.51 7.60 3.85
CA ASP A 182 24.78 7.81 5.28
C ASP A 182 24.27 9.16 5.78
N GLY A 183 23.55 9.15 6.91
CA GLY A 183 22.94 10.34 7.51
C GLY A 183 21.61 10.80 6.88
N SER A 184 21.24 10.25 5.72
CA SER A 184 19.89 10.34 5.15
C SER A 184 19.10 9.09 5.52
N ASP A 185 19.69 7.93 5.25
CA ASP A 185 19.08 6.62 5.40
C ASP A 185 19.52 5.94 6.69
N THR A 186 18.75 4.95 7.10
CA THR A 186 19.06 4.05 8.21
C THR A 186 19.20 2.63 7.68
N LEU A 187 20.29 1.97 8.03
CA LEU A 187 20.50 0.55 7.75
C LEU A 187 20.55 -0.25 9.05
N THR A 188 19.66 -1.22 9.19
CA THR A 188 19.65 -2.19 10.28
C THR A 188 19.97 -3.57 9.73
N VAL A 189 21.01 -4.22 10.26
CA VAL A 189 21.41 -5.57 9.87
C VAL A 189 21.23 -6.52 11.05
N SER A 190 20.35 -7.50 10.89
CA SER A 190 20.07 -8.52 11.92
C SER A 190 21.24 -9.48 12.08
N ALA A 191 21.33 -10.11 13.26
CA ALA A 191 22.39 -11.05 13.56
C ALA A 191 22.38 -12.24 12.59
N GLY A 192 23.47 -12.41 11.83
CA GLY A 192 23.63 -13.48 10.85
C GLY A 192 23.22 -13.13 9.42
N ALA A 193 22.63 -11.95 9.20
CA ALA A 193 22.39 -11.40 7.88
C ALA A 193 23.62 -10.61 7.37
N THR A 194 23.69 -10.37 6.07
CA THR A 194 24.77 -9.61 5.43
C THR A 194 24.20 -8.54 4.52
N ALA A 195 24.57 -7.28 4.72
CA ALA A 195 24.25 -6.20 3.78
C ALA A 195 25.44 -5.95 2.84
N ILE A 196 25.19 -5.99 1.53
CA ILE A 196 26.07 -5.48 0.49
C ILE A 196 25.53 -4.10 0.10
N ILE A 197 26.31 -3.05 0.26
CA ILE A 197 25.89 -1.69 -0.08
C ILE A 197 26.58 -1.29 -1.39
N SER A 198 25.84 -0.96 -2.43
CA SER A 198 26.43 -0.23 -3.56
C SER A 198 26.46 1.26 -3.24
N GLY A 199 27.61 1.90 -3.46
CA GLY A 199 27.68 3.36 -3.39
C GLY A 199 28.24 3.97 -2.11
N SER A 200 29.09 3.27 -1.35
CA SER A 200 30.05 3.99 -0.49
C SER A 200 31.09 4.72 -1.36
N GLY A 201 30.66 5.73 -2.12
CA GLY A 201 31.48 6.91 -2.25
C GLY A 201 31.58 7.50 -0.83
N THR A 202 32.75 7.75 -0.26
CA THR A 202 34.06 8.02 -0.86
C THR A 202 35.12 7.79 0.22
N PRO A 203 36.37 8.23 0.00
CA PRO A 203 36.77 9.37 0.84
C PRO A 203 36.73 10.69 0.07
#